data_AF-A0A920B623-F1
#
_entry.id   AF-A0A920B623-F1
#
_cell.length_a   1.000
_cell.length_b   1.000
_cell.length_c   1.000
_cell.angle_alpha   90.00
_cell.angle_beta   90.00
_cell.angle_gamma   90.00
#
_symmetry.space_group_name_H-M   'P 1'
#
loop_
_entity.id
_entity.type
_entity.pdbx_description
1 polymer ?
#
loop_
_entity_poly.entity_id
_entity_poly.type
_entity_poly.pdbx_seq_one_letter_code
_entity_poly.pdbx_strand_id
1 'polypeptide(L)'
;MGSSTGDLLVEDDESIIKILKRAKKTVAVHSEDEYRLKQRKKDFLNKKILVSDHPVIRDVESAVISTTRLLKAARTSKKIHILHLSTANEVDLLKSNKDIATCEATPQHLFFHSQECYERLGSLAQMNPPIRDKSHSKVIWQGVQTGVIDVIGSDHAPHTLEEKSKEYPNSPSGMPGVQTLLPIMLDFVNKNKLSIFDLVRLYAPILVIYTKF
;
A
#
# COMPACT_ATOMS: atom_id res chain seq x y z
N MET A 1 0.45 -3.39 12.90
CA MET A 1 -0.06 -3.59 11.53
C MET A 1 -1.57 -3.38 11.57
N GLY A 2 -2.07 -2.41 10.81
CA GLY A 2 -3.49 -2.06 10.71
C GLY A 2 -4.25 -3.02 9.82
N SER A 3 -5.55 -3.14 10.05
CA SER A 3 -6.41 -4.02 9.25
C SER A 3 -6.67 -3.37 7.88
N SER A 4 -6.44 -4.14 6.80
CA SER A 4 -6.90 -3.78 5.45
C SER A 4 -8.36 -4.22 5.24
N THR A 5 -8.75 -5.39 5.80
CA THR A 5 -10.12 -5.93 5.91
C THR A 5 -10.20 -6.99 7.03
N GLY A 6 -11.23 -6.99 7.88
CA GLY A 6 -11.51 -8.07 8.84
C GLY A 6 -10.77 -8.05 10.19
N ASP A 7 -10.84 -9.16 10.93
CA ASP A 7 -10.36 -9.33 12.33
C ASP A 7 -8.86 -9.68 12.47
N LEU A 8 -8.13 -9.72 11.36
CA LEU A 8 -6.75 -10.20 11.30
C LEU A 8 -5.76 -9.07 11.53
N LEU A 9 -5.84 -8.52 12.74
CA LEU A 9 -5.06 -7.39 13.21
C LEU A 9 -3.94 -7.85 14.14
N VAL A 10 -2.71 -7.42 13.86
CA VAL A 10 -1.58 -7.59 14.79
C VAL A 10 -1.02 -6.21 15.07
N GLU A 11 -1.45 -5.61 16.18
CA GLU A 11 -1.16 -4.20 16.48
C GLU A 11 0.13 -3.97 17.29
N ASP A 12 0.60 -4.93 18.09
CA ASP A 12 1.74 -4.78 18.99
C ASP A 12 3.07 -5.37 18.46
N ASP A 13 4.19 -4.83 18.94
CA ASP A 13 5.54 -5.22 18.48
C ASP A 13 5.93 -6.65 18.88
N GLU A 14 5.49 -7.13 20.03
CA GLU A 14 5.85 -8.46 20.53
C GLU A 14 5.24 -9.56 19.65
N SER A 15 3.97 -9.39 19.29
CA SER A 15 3.24 -10.26 18.38
C SER A 15 3.86 -10.25 16.98
N ILE A 16 4.24 -9.07 16.46
CA ILE A 16 4.96 -8.96 15.18
C ILE A 16 6.25 -9.79 15.22
N ILE A 17 7.10 -9.59 16.23
CA ILE A 17 8.36 -10.32 16.38
C ILE A 17 8.13 -11.83 16.49
N LYS A 18 7.12 -12.25 17.26
CA LYS A 18 6.76 -13.67 17.44
C LYS A 18 6.34 -14.31 16.12
N ILE A 19 5.57 -13.60 15.29
CA ILE A 19 5.17 -14.07 13.95
C ILE A 19 6.40 -14.19 13.06
N LEU A 20 7.23 -13.15 12.98
CA LEU A 20 8.42 -13.15 12.11
C LEU A 20 9.41 -14.27 12.46
N LYS A 21 9.61 -14.54 13.75
CA LYS A 21 10.48 -15.63 14.23
C LYS A 21 9.94 -17.03 13.90
N ARG A 22 8.61 -17.20 13.84
CA ARG A 22 7.97 -18.50 13.59
C ARG A 22 7.68 -18.76 12.11
N ALA A 23 7.58 -17.71 11.30
CA ALA A 23 7.30 -17.83 9.88
C ALA A 23 8.38 -18.67 9.19
N LYS A 24 7.99 -19.62 8.33
CA LYS A 24 8.94 -20.39 7.50
C LYS A 24 9.29 -19.66 6.20
N LYS A 25 8.34 -18.89 5.68
CA LYS A 25 8.45 -18.11 4.43
C LYS A 25 8.58 -16.61 4.73
N THR A 26 8.81 -15.81 3.70
CA THR A 26 8.72 -14.34 3.77
C THR A 26 7.32 -13.94 4.25
N VAL A 27 7.26 -12.97 5.16
CA VAL A 27 6.00 -12.40 5.64
C VAL A 27 5.69 -11.15 4.84
N ALA A 28 4.58 -11.18 4.11
CA ALA A 28 4.05 -10.02 3.41
C ALA A 28 3.12 -9.22 4.33
N VAL A 29 3.23 -7.89 4.31
CA VAL A 29 2.58 -7.04 5.30
C VAL A 29 1.94 -5.82 4.65
N HIS A 30 0.67 -5.61 4.95
CA HIS A 30 0.01 -4.32 4.80
C HIS A 30 0.47 -3.39 5.92
N SER A 31 1.10 -2.26 5.56
CA SER A 31 1.79 -1.40 6.52
C SER A 31 1.08 -0.07 6.78
N GLU A 32 0.09 -0.09 7.67
CA GLU A 32 -0.47 1.11 8.31
C GLU A 32 -0.52 0.87 9.83
N ASP A 33 -0.40 1.90 10.65
CA ASP A 33 -0.33 1.79 12.11
C ASP A 33 -1.72 1.93 12.73
N GLU A 34 -2.22 0.89 13.39
CA GLU A 34 -3.58 0.88 13.92
C GLU A 34 -3.79 1.89 15.04
N TYR A 35 -2.79 2.14 15.90
CA TYR A 35 -2.92 3.12 16.97
C TYR A 35 -3.06 4.53 16.40
N ARG A 36 -2.28 4.85 15.36
CA ARG A 36 -2.40 6.10 14.60
C ARG A 36 -3.75 6.20 13.91
N LEU A 37 -4.21 5.15 13.23
CA LEU A 37 -5.52 5.14 12.56
C LEU A 37 -6.67 5.38 13.56
N LYS A 38 -6.65 4.70 14.72
CA LYS A 38 -7.62 4.90 15.80
C LYS A 38 -7.56 6.32 16.35
N GLN A 39 -6.36 6.89 16.51
CA GLN A 39 -6.18 8.29 16.93
C GLN A 39 -6.80 9.25 15.91
N ARG A 40 -6.47 9.10 14.63
CA ARG A 40 -6.95 9.97 13.55
C ARG A 40 -8.46 9.92 13.41
N LYS A 41 -9.08 8.74 13.51
CA LYS A 41 -10.55 8.60 13.46
C LYS A 41 -11.27 9.46 14.52
N LYS A 42 -10.68 9.69 15.69
CA LYS A 42 -11.28 10.53 16.75
C LYS A 42 -11.49 11.98 16.30
N ASP A 43 -10.61 12.51 15.45
CA ASP A 43 -10.67 13.88 14.94
C ASP A 43 -11.88 14.15 14.00
N PHE A 44 -12.58 13.08 13.62
CA PHE A 44 -13.68 13.08 12.64
C PHE A 44 -15.02 12.60 13.20
N LEU A 45 -15.10 12.17 14.48
CA LEU A 45 -16.31 11.56 15.06
C LEU A 45 -17.58 12.41 14.98
N ASN A 46 -17.44 13.74 15.05
CA ASN A 46 -18.55 14.69 15.05
C ASN A 46 -18.63 15.54 13.77
N LYS A 47 -18.06 15.04 12.67
CA LYS A 47 -18.01 15.75 11.39
C LYS A 47 -18.66 14.88 10.32
N LYS A 48 -19.28 15.50 9.32
CA LYS A 48 -19.60 14.81 8.07
C LYS A 48 -18.27 14.46 7.41
N ILE A 49 -18.02 13.17 7.22
CA ILE A 49 -16.78 12.68 6.62
C ILE A 49 -17.04 12.39 5.15
N LEU A 50 -16.20 12.93 4.28
CA LEU A 50 -16.23 12.67 2.85
C LEU A 50 -15.18 11.64 2.49
N VAL A 51 -15.33 11.00 1.32
CA VAL A 51 -14.29 10.09 0.82
C VAL A 51 -12.95 10.80 0.59
N SER A 52 -12.95 12.10 0.30
CA SER A 52 -11.74 12.92 0.21
C SER A 52 -10.99 13.06 1.55
N ASP A 53 -11.64 12.78 2.68
CA ASP A 53 -10.99 12.71 3.99
C ASP A 53 -10.29 11.37 4.23
N HIS A 54 -10.51 10.35 3.39
CA HIS A 54 -9.88 9.03 3.51
C HIS A 54 -8.34 9.10 3.60
N PRO A 55 -7.61 9.80 2.71
CA PRO A 55 -6.16 10.00 2.85
C PRO A 55 -5.74 10.87 4.04
N VAL A 56 -6.65 11.64 4.62
CA VAL A 56 -6.39 12.49 5.80
C VAL A 56 -6.53 11.68 7.10
N ILE A 57 -7.50 10.77 7.14
CA ILE A 57 -7.70 9.83 8.25
C ILE A 57 -6.60 8.78 8.24
N ARG A 58 -6.33 8.19 7.07
CA ARG A 58 -5.24 7.24 6.86
C ARG A 58 -4.00 7.99 6.41
N ASP A 59 -3.43 8.82 7.28
CA ASP A 59 -2.35 9.73 6.93
C ASP A 59 -1.02 9.03 6.56
N VAL A 60 -0.05 9.81 6.07
CA VAL A 60 1.30 9.31 5.73
C VAL A 60 2.00 8.71 6.95
N GLU A 61 1.81 9.33 8.12
CA GLU A 61 2.42 8.91 9.37
C GLU A 61 1.98 7.50 9.78
N SER A 62 0.71 7.13 9.52
CA SER A 62 0.21 5.77 9.73
C SER A 62 1.08 4.73 9.01
N ALA A 63 1.45 4.99 7.75
CA ALA A 63 2.27 4.07 6.98
C ALA A 63 3.74 4.06 7.43
N VAL A 64 4.29 5.25 7.69
CA VAL A 64 5.69 5.43 8.14
C VAL A 64 5.95 4.77 9.49
N ILE A 65 5.06 4.95 10.48
CA ILE A 65 5.20 4.33 11.80
C ILE A 65 5.19 2.81 11.67
N SER A 66 4.22 2.27 10.93
CA SER A 66 4.09 0.82 10.72
C SER A 66 5.31 0.24 10.03
N THR A 67 5.79 0.86 8.94
CA THR A 67 6.98 0.42 8.20
C THR A 67 8.22 0.47 9.10
N THR A 68 8.39 1.53 9.89
CA THR A 68 9.53 1.66 10.82
C THR A 68 9.55 0.54 11.86
N ARG A 69 8.39 0.26 12.47
CA ARG A 69 8.23 -0.83 13.46
C ARG A 69 8.54 -2.19 12.85
N LEU A 70 8.06 -2.44 11.64
CA LEU A 70 8.31 -3.67 10.90
C LEU A 70 9.79 -3.86 10.55
N LEU A 71 10.47 -2.80 10.08
CA LEU A 71 11.90 -2.84 9.81
C LEU A 71 12.70 -3.17 11.08
N LYS A 72 12.36 -2.55 12.21
CA LYS A 72 12.98 -2.87 13.52
C LYS A 72 12.80 -4.34 13.89
N ALA A 73 11.60 -4.89 13.73
CA ALA A 73 11.32 -6.30 14.01
C ALA A 73 12.05 -7.24 13.04
N ALA A 74 12.16 -6.88 11.77
CA ALA A 74 12.85 -7.64 10.73
C ALA A 74 14.36 -7.73 10.98
N ARG A 75 14.99 -6.65 11.48
CA ARG A 75 16.43 -6.62 11.85
C ARG A 75 16.83 -7.73 12.82
N THR A 76 15.95 -8.11 13.75
CA THR A 76 16.22 -9.15 14.77
C THR A 76 15.56 -10.49 14.47
N SER A 77 14.92 -10.64 13.31
CA SER A 77 14.06 -11.79 13.02
C SER A 77 14.27 -12.33 11.59
N LYS A 78 13.44 -11.90 10.64
CA LYS A 78 13.43 -12.40 9.25
C LYS A 78 13.12 -11.27 8.29
N LYS A 79 13.54 -11.44 7.04
CA LYS A 79 13.13 -10.57 5.94
C LYS A 79 11.61 -10.49 5.79
N ILE A 80 11.14 -9.30 5.47
CA ILE A 80 9.72 -8.98 5.26
C ILE A 80 9.49 -8.46 3.84
N HIS A 81 8.23 -8.46 3.42
CA HIS A 81 7.79 -7.85 2.18
C HIS A 81 6.67 -6.83 2.48
N ILE A 82 6.91 -5.56 2.18
CA ILE A 82 5.90 -4.50 2.37
C ILE A 82 5.02 -4.42 1.12
N LEU A 83 3.72 -4.64 1.30
CA LEU A 83 2.75 -4.59 0.21
C LEU A 83 2.42 -3.13 -0.17
N HIS A 84 2.04 -2.94 -1.44
CA HIS A 84 1.33 -1.75 -1.97
C HIS A 84 1.73 -0.39 -1.34
N LEU A 85 3.01 -0.02 -1.45
CA LEU A 85 3.52 1.27 -0.94
C LEU A 85 2.73 2.45 -1.50
N SER A 86 2.48 3.43 -0.63
CA SER A 86 1.76 4.65 -1.02
C SER A 86 2.52 5.95 -0.72
N THR A 87 3.62 5.92 0.03
CA THR A 87 4.30 7.14 0.47
C THR A 87 5.77 7.22 0.02
N ALA A 88 6.19 8.43 -0.35
CA ALA A 88 7.59 8.81 -0.53
C ALA A 88 8.49 8.42 0.66
N ASN A 89 8.03 8.65 1.89
CA ASN A 89 8.80 8.36 3.10
C ASN A 89 9.14 6.87 3.25
N GLU A 90 8.20 5.98 2.91
CA GLU A 90 8.47 4.54 2.94
C GLU A 90 9.53 4.12 1.90
N VAL A 91 9.56 4.78 0.73
CA VAL A 91 10.61 4.55 -0.29
C VAL A 91 12.00 4.85 0.29
N ASP A 92 12.16 5.99 0.97
CA ASP A 92 13.44 6.36 1.59
C ASP A 92 13.85 5.39 2.71
N LEU A 93 12.89 4.95 3.54
CA LEU A 93 13.12 3.93 4.56
C LEU A 93 13.60 2.62 3.94
N LEU A 94 12.92 2.12 2.92
CA LEU A 94 13.21 0.82 2.31
C LEU A 94 14.49 0.83 1.48
N LYS A 95 14.83 1.97 0.84
CA LYS A 95 16.10 2.15 0.14
C LYS A 95 17.31 1.82 1.02
N SER A 96 17.23 2.15 2.30
CA SER A 96 18.30 1.90 3.29
C SER A 96 18.21 0.52 3.96
N ASN A 97 17.18 -0.29 3.67
CA ASN A 97 16.89 -1.54 4.36
C ASN A 97 16.63 -2.71 3.40
N LYS A 98 17.15 -2.65 2.16
CA LYS A 98 16.99 -3.67 1.12
C LYS A 98 17.54 -5.05 1.49
N ASP A 99 18.45 -5.13 2.46
CA ASP A 99 19.00 -6.38 2.94
C ASP A 99 17.99 -7.20 3.76
N ILE A 100 17.00 -6.55 4.38
CA ILE A 100 15.97 -7.17 5.22
C ILE A 100 14.53 -6.96 4.72
N ALA A 101 14.30 -6.11 3.72
CA ALA A 101 12.96 -5.83 3.24
C ALA A 101 12.93 -5.75 1.72
N THR A 102 11.88 -6.35 1.14
CA THR A 102 11.44 -6.07 -0.22
C THR A 102 10.09 -5.36 -0.17
N CYS A 103 9.64 -4.82 -1.30
CA CYS A 103 8.40 -4.09 -1.35
C CYS A 103 7.74 -4.08 -2.72
N GLU A 104 6.43 -3.85 -2.68
CA GLU A 104 5.54 -3.78 -3.82
C GLU A 104 4.96 -2.38 -3.97
N ALA A 105 4.79 -1.90 -5.20
CA ALA A 105 3.90 -0.78 -5.51
C ALA A 105 2.76 -1.25 -6.42
N THR A 106 1.74 -0.41 -6.59
CA THR A 106 0.59 -0.74 -7.46
C THR A 106 0.46 0.27 -8.60
N PRO A 107 -0.11 -0.11 -9.76
CA PRO A 107 -0.43 0.84 -10.81
C PRO A 107 -1.34 1.97 -10.32
N GLN A 108 -2.24 1.69 -9.38
CA GLN A 108 -3.15 2.67 -8.78
C GLN A 108 -2.37 3.80 -8.11
N HIS A 109 -1.36 3.47 -7.29
CA HIS A 109 -0.49 4.47 -6.63
C HIS A 109 0.49 5.17 -7.57
N LEU A 110 0.75 4.60 -8.76
CA LEU A 110 1.58 5.24 -9.81
C LEU A 110 0.78 6.15 -10.75
N PHE A 111 -0.51 5.85 -10.96
CA PHE A 111 -1.37 6.48 -11.96
C PHE A 111 -2.29 7.57 -11.37
N PHE A 112 -2.92 7.31 -10.22
CA PHE A 112 -3.88 8.25 -9.64
C PHE A 112 -3.23 9.25 -8.67
N HIS A 113 -3.89 10.39 -8.49
CA HIS A 113 -3.52 11.44 -7.54
C HIS A 113 -4.75 11.87 -6.74
N SER A 114 -4.60 12.00 -5.42
CA SER A 114 -5.71 12.12 -4.46
C SER A 114 -6.73 13.20 -4.82
N GLN A 115 -6.31 14.44 -5.05
CA GLN A 115 -7.24 15.55 -5.33
C GLN A 115 -8.13 15.24 -6.54
N GLU A 116 -7.52 14.92 -7.68
CA GLU A 116 -8.24 14.65 -8.93
C GLU A 116 -9.10 13.37 -8.83
N CYS A 117 -8.57 12.29 -8.26
CA CYS A 117 -9.25 11.01 -8.28
C CYS A 117 -10.44 10.97 -7.33
N TYR A 118 -10.35 11.56 -6.13
CA TYR A 118 -11.48 11.56 -5.19
C TYR A 118 -12.59 12.51 -5.65
N GLU A 119 -12.26 13.63 -6.29
CA GLU A 119 -13.26 14.52 -6.91
C GLU A 119 -14.00 13.81 -8.06
N ARG A 120 -13.27 13.11 -8.94
CA ARG A 120 -13.85 12.50 -10.14
C ARG A 120 -14.54 11.15 -9.89
N LEU A 121 -13.97 10.31 -9.03
CA LEU A 121 -14.36 8.91 -8.85
C LEU A 121 -15.01 8.64 -7.48
N GLY A 122 -14.92 9.57 -6.54
CA GLY A 122 -15.47 9.40 -5.20
C GLY A 122 -15.02 8.11 -4.52
N SER A 123 -15.97 7.35 -3.98
CA SER A 123 -15.74 6.06 -3.32
C SER A 123 -15.10 5.01 -4.23
N LEU A 124 -15.23 5.10 -5.56
CA LEU A 124 -14.56 4.18 -6.49
C LEU A 124 -13.02 4.30 -6.41
N ALA A 125 -12.49 5.46 -5.98
CA ALA A 125 -11.07 5.67 -5.71
C ALA A 125 -10.62 5.27 -4.28
N GLN A 126 -11.53 4.78 -3.43
CA GLN A 126 -11.21 4.36 -2.07
C GLN A 126 -10.47 3.01 -2.05
N MET A 127 -9.25 2.99 -1.51
CA MET A 127 -8.43 1.79 -1.26
C MET A 127 -7.49 2.01 -0.06
N ASN A 128 -6.93 0.94 0.49
CA ASN A 128 -5.98 1.00 1.62
C ASN A 128 -4.63 0.39 1.20
N PRO A 129 -3.49 1.09 1.32
CA PRO A 129 -3.35 2.49 1.72
C PRO A 129 -3.95 3.44 0.66
N PRO A 130 -4.40 4.64 1.06
CA PRO A 130 -5.13 5.55 0.17
C PRO A 130 -4.25 6.09 -0.96
N ILE A 131 -4.91 6.49 -2.05
CA ILE A 131 -4.24 7.27 -3.10
C ILE A 131 -3.78 8.58 -2.49
N ARG A 132 -2.51 8.93 -2.74
CA ARG A 132 -1.87 10.14 -2.20
C ARG A 132 -1.74 11.21 -3.28
N ASP A 133 -1.26 12.38 -2.89
CA ASP A 133 -0.93 13.42 -3.86
C ASP A 133 0.27 13.02 -4.75
N LYS A 134 0.47 13.81 -5.80
CA LYS A 134 1.47 13.57 -6.85
C LYS A 134 2.92 13.58 -6.35
N SER A 135 3.21 14.20 -5.21
CA SER A 135 4.57 14.22 -4.66
C SER A 135 5.02 12.81 -4.25
N HIS A 136 4.10 12.01 -3.70
CA HIS A 136 4.40 10.63 -3.32
C HIS A 136 4.57 9.73 -4.54
N SER A 137 3.65 9.79 -5.51
CA SER A 137 3.75 8.96 -6.72
C SER A 137 5.05 9.25 -7.50
N LYS A 138 5.53 10.51 -7.50
CA LYS A 138 6.81 10.87 -8.11
C LYS A 138 7.99 10.13 -7.47
N VAL A 139 8.03 10.03 -6.14
CA VAL A 139 9.09 9.31 -5.42
C VAL A 139 8.95 7.79 -5.57
N ILE A 140 7.72 7.26 -5.61
CA ILE A 140 7.49 5.85 -5.90
C ILE A 140 8.01 5.51 -7.32
N TRP A 141 7.77 6.37 -8.31
CA TRP A 141 8.35 6.22 -9.65
C TRP A 141 9.88 6.21 -9.64
N GLN A 142 10.52 7.09 -8.85
CA GLN A 142 11.97 7.05 -8.67
C GLN A 142 12.40 5.73 -8.02
N GLY A 143 11.64 5.21 -7.05
CA GLY A 143 11.86 3.91 -6.45
C GLY A 143 11.78 2.76 -7.45
N VAL A 144 10.85 2.81 -8.41
CA VAL A 144 10.75 1.85 -9.52
C VAL A 144 12.01 1.89 -10.41
N GLN A 145 12.44 3.10 -10.79
CA GLN A 145 13.59 3.31 -11.68
C GLN A 145 14.93 2.95 -11.03
N THR A 146 15.05 3.13 -9.71
CA THR A 146 16.28 2.88 -8.95
C THR A 146 16.31 1.50 -8.27
N GLY A 147 15.29 0.67 -8.48
CA GLY A 147 15.22 -0.70 -7.93
C GLY A 147 14.89 -0.77 -6.44
N VAL A 148 14.40 0.31 -5.84
CA VAL A 148 13.85 0.27 -4.47
C VAL A 148 12.55 -0.52 -4.45
N ILE A 149 11.65 -0.28 -5.40
CA ILE A 149 10.44 -1.08 -5.62
C ILE A 149 10.84 -2.38 -6.32
N ASP A 150 10.51 -3.52 -5.70
CA ASP A 150 10.92 -4.82 -6.21
C ASP A 150 9.93 -5.39 -7.22
N VAL A 151 8.63 -5.23 -6.95
CA VAL A 151 7.55 -5.81 -7.76
C VAL A 151 6.39 -4.83 -7.92
N ILE A 152 5.58 -5.03 -8.96
CA ILE A 152 4.30 -4.35 -9.14
C ILE A 152 3.16 -5.35 -8.99
N GLY A 153 2.29 -5.11 -8.01
CA GLY A 153 1.08 -5.90 -7.75
C GLY A 153 -0.18 -5.15 -8.15
N SER A 154 -1.27 -5.87 -8.40
CA SER A 154 -2.55 -5.24 -8.75
C SER A 154 -3.37 -4.80 -7.54
N ASP A 155 -3.08 -5.33 -6.34
CA ASP A 155 -3.94 -5.23 -5.15
C ASP A 155 -5.43 -5.43 -5.49
N HIS A 156 -5.73 -6.46 -6.29
CA HIS A 156 -7.07 -6.69 -6.81
C HIS A 156 -8.04 -7.06 -5.67
N ALA A 157 -8.89 -6.10 -5.31
CA ALA A 157 -9.90 -6.20 -4.26
C ALA A 157 -11.24 -5.64 -4.76
N PRO A 158 -11.96 -6.38 -5.64
CA PRO A 158 -13.18 -5.90 -6.26
C PRO A 158 -14.35 -5.85 -5.27
N HIS A 159 -15.21 -4.85 -5.44
CA HIS A 159 -16.48 -4.68 -4.75
C HIS A 159 -17.56 -4.33 -5.77
N THR A 160 -18.83 -4.61 -5.46
CA THR A 160 -19.93 -4.23 -6.34
C THR A 160 -20.13 -2.72 -6.35
N LEU A 161 -20.74 -2.18 -7.41
CA LEU A 161 -21.08 -0.75 -7.46
C LEU A 161 -22.05 -0.35 -6.34
N GLU A 162 -22.93 -1.25 -5.92
CA GLU A 162 -23.85 -1.05 -4.80
C GLU A 162 -23.10 -0.95 -3.45
N GLU A 163 -22.08 -1.78 -3.23
CA GLU A 163 -21.25 -1.67 -2.03
C GLU A 163 -20.48 -0.34 -2.01
N LYS A 164 -19.93 0.06 -3.17
CA LYS A 164 -19.16 1.29 -3.30
C LYS A 164 -20.04 2.55 -3.25
N SER A 165 -21.34 2.48 -3.55
CA SER A 165 -22.22 3.65 -3.55
C SER A 165 -22.66 4.11 -2.16
N LYS A 166 -22.36 3.33 -1.10
CA LYS A 166 -22.62 3.71 0.29
C LYS A 166 -21.86 4.99 0.66
N GLU A 167 -22.45 5.80 1.53
CA GLU A 167 -21.77 6.98 2.06
C GLU A 167 -20.54 6.59 2.88
N TYR A 168 -19.42 7.31 2.69
CA TYR A 168 -18.23 7.11 3.49
C TYR A 168 -18.54 7.39 4.98
N PRO A 169 -18.07 6.56 5.94
CA PRO A 169 -17.11 5.46 5.81
C PRO A 169 -17.71 4.06 5.56
N ASN A 170 -18.99 3.96 5.18
CA ASN A 170 -19.67 2.67 4.97
C ASN A 170 -19.40 2.02 3.60
N SER A 171 -18.79 2.74 2.66
CA SER A 171 -18.25 2.16 1.43
C SER A 171 -16.94 1.41 1.70
N PRO A 172 -16.72 0.21 1.10
CA PRO A 172 -15.50 -0.55 1.33
C PRO A 172 -14.30 0.01 0.53
N SER A 173 -13.10 -0.18 1.08
CA SER A 173 -11.83 0.08 0.40
C SER A 173 -11.45 -1.09 -0.50
N GLY A 174 -11.05 -0.80 -1.74
CA GLY A 174 -10.63 -1.82 -2.72
C GLY A 174 -10.99 -1.40 -4.14
N MET A 175 -10.17 -1.86 -5.10
CA MET A 175 -10.36 -1.62 -6.53
C MET A 175 -10.19 -2.91 -7.36
N PRO A 176 -10.91 -3.05 -8.48
CA PRO A 176 -10.50 -3.98 -9.53
C PRO A 176 -9.16 -3.50 -10.15
N GLY A 177 -8.30 -4.43 -10.55
CA GLY A 177 -6.94 -4.07 -11.00
C GLY A 177 -6.22 -5.17 -11.77
N VAL A 178 -6.59 -6.45 -11.58
CA VAL A 178 -5.88 -7.57 -12.25
C VAL A 178 -5.92 -7.48 -13.78
N GLN A 179 -7.06 -7.09 -14.36
CA GLN A 179 -7.23 -6.97 -15.81
C GLN A 179 -6.47 -5.76 -16.39
N THR A 180 -6.40 -4.65 -15.64
CA THR A 180 -5.82 -3.38 -16.10
C THR A 180 -4.34 -3.24 -15.76
N LEU A 181 -3.81 -4.09 -14.88
CA LEU A 181 -2.41 -4.11 -14.46
C LEU A 181 -1.44 -4.06 -15.65
N LEU A 182 -1.44 -5.07 -16.51
CA LEU A 182 -0.50 -5.12 -17.65
C LEU A 182 -0.76 -4.01 -18.69
N PRO A 183 -2.01 -3.73 -19.12
CA PRO A 183 -2.29 -2.62 -20.04
C PRO A 183 -1.79 -1.25 -19.55
N ILE A 184 -2.01 -0.90 -18.28
CA ILE A 184 -1.53 0.37 -17.71
C ILE A 184 0.00 0.42 -17.71
N MET A 185 0.66 -0.67 -17.33
CA MET A 185 2.12 -0.70 -17.30
C MET A 185 2.73 -0.66 -18.70
N LEU A 186 2.11 -1.29 -19.70
CA LEU A 186 2.51 -1.18 -21.11
C LEU A 186 2.30 0.24 -21.67
N ASP A 187 1.25 0.95 -21.25
CA ASP A 187 1.08 2.37 -21.59
C ASP A 187 2.22 3.22 -21.02
N PHE A 188 2.70 2.93 -19.81
CA PHE A 188 3.91 3.59 -19.27
C PHE A 188 5.17 3.27 -20.07
N VAL A 189 5.30 2.06 -20.60
CA VAL A 189 6.39 1.70 -21.53
C VAL A 189 6.27 2.51 -22.83
N ASN A 190 5.09 2.55 -23.43
CA ASN A 190 4.82 3.32 -24.65
C ASN A 190 5.10 4.83 -24.46
N LYS A 191 4.89 5.35 -23.25
CA LYS A 191 5.20 6.74 -22.87
C LYS A 191 6.64 6.96 -22.41
N ASN A 192 7.53 5.99 -22.61
CA ASN A 192 8.95 6.04 -22.21
C ASN A 192 9.19 6.33 -20.71
N LYS A 193 8.23 6.01 -19.84
CA LYS A 193 8.40 6.15 -18.37
C LYS A 193 9.11 4.95 -17.74
N LEU A 194 9.02 3.80 -18.40
CA LEU A 194 9.55 2.51 -17.96
C LEU A 194 10.08 1.77 -19.18
N SER A 195 11.22 1.07 -19.08
CA SER A 195 11.67 0.19 -20.17
C SER A 195 10.86 -1.11 -20.17
N ILE A 196 10.75 -1.79 -21.31
CA ILE A 196 10.12 -3.12 -21.36
C ILE A 196 10.89 -4.14 -20.49
N PHE A 197 12.21 -4.00 -20.36
CA PHE A 197 13.04 -4.85 -19.51
C PHE A 197 12.76 -4.63 -18.03
N ASP A 198 12.57 -3.37 -17.61
CA ASP A 198 12.14 -3.06 -16.25
C ASP A 198 10.74 -3.61 -15.97
N LEU A 199 9.82 -3.51 -16.93
CA LEU A 199 8.50 -4.11 -16.79
C LEU A 199 8.58 -5.62 -16.56
N VAL A 200 9.37 -6.33 -17.36
CA VAL A 200 9.60 -7.78 -17.17
C VAL A 200 10.21 -8.06 -15.81
N ARG A 201 11.20 -7.29 -15.36
CA ARG A 201 11.84 -7.43 -14.04
C ARG A 201 10.82 -7.27 -12.91
N LEU A 202 9.92 -6.29 -12.98
CA LEU A 202 8.91 -5.99 -11.95
C LEU A 202 7.80 -7.05 -11.86
N TYR A 203 7.63 -7.87 -12.89
CA TYR A 203 6.65 -8.97 -12.95
C TYR A 203 7.28 -10.35 -12.73
N ALA A 204 8.60 -10.43 -12.67
CA ALA A 204 9.29 -11.67 -12.36
C ALA A 204 9.09 -12.01 -10.87
N PRO A 205 8.70 -13.24 -10.52
CA PRO A 205 8.36 -13.56 -9.14
C PRO A 205 9.60 -13.49 -8.24
N ILE A 206 9.57 -12.59 -7.27
CA ILE A 206 10.14 -12.89 -5.95
C ILE A 206 9.16 -13.89 -5.33
N LEU A 207 9.63 -15.05 -4.84
CA LEU A 207 8.80 -16.01 -4.11
C LEU A 207 8.19 -15.35 -2.86
N VAL A 208 7.08 -14.64 -3.02
CA VAL A 208 6.24 -14.08 -1.96
C VAL A 208 4.96 -14.89 -1.99
N ILE A 209 4.80 -15.79 -1.03
CA ILE A 209 3.56 -16.54 -0.87
C ILE A 209 2.64 -15.66 -0.03
N TYR A 210 1.57 -15.18 -0.66
CA TYR A 210 0.44 -14.55 0.00
C TYR A 210 -0.16 -15.53 1.01
N THR A 211 0.13 -15.36 2.29
CA THR A 211 -0.73 -15.91 3.34
C THR A 211 -1.72 -14.80 3.71
N LYS A 212 -2.91 -14.85 3.12
CA LYS A 212 -4.09 -14.31 3.81
C LYS A 212 -4.23 -15.16 5.08
N PHE A 213 -3.76 -14.64 6.21
CA PHE A 213 -4.37 -15.04 7.48
C PHE A 213 -5.71 -14.36 7.51
#